data_AF-A0A0C3CYI5-F1
#
_entry.id   AF-A0A0C3CYI5-F1
#
_cell.length_a   1.000
_cell.length_b   1.000
_cell.length_c   1.000
_cell.angle_alpha   90.00
_cell.angle_beta   90.00
_cell.angle_gamma   90.00
#
_symmetry.space_group_name_H-M   'P 1'
#
loop_
_entity.id
_entity.type
_entity.pdbx_description
1 polymer ?
#
loop_
_entity_poly.entity_id
_entity_poly.type
_entity_poly.pdbx_seq_one_letter_code
_entity_poly.pdbx_strand_id
1 'polypeptide(L)'
;KIGLTDIIVWDEAHFGQFGSHYLTAHEFYFDVHPPLGKMLVVLAGLLSGYNGTFEFKSGEKYPDSVPYVAMRVMMAMFGVALVPLGWYTAVELGMSLWVFILLDSMLLFFTFTMVFFLTKFHNQQYQSFSFDWWLWLALTGISIGCVTSVKWVGLFITALVRIYTIEDLWDKFGDLRMSTRNQIWHWSARVICLIVLLILVYMASFKLHFMILNHSGPGDAQMSSLFQAHLVGNNFWKDPLEVAFGSKITLKNMSWGGGLLHSHVQTFPAGSSQQQVTCYHYKDDNNHWIALPPWDEPEYNPNEELRYLKNSDMIRLQHPPTMRNLHSHVIPAPITKLSYEVSCYRNSTVGDIHDHWVVEVVDDVRQGKGENVNRIHSLTTRLRFRHQVPGCYLSAANAFLPLWGFKQIEVSCVKDNDPTDSHTYWNVEIPPADFKYFKAPFLRDFWHLNVAMMTSNNALVPYPDKHDILVPNPLDWPWDAGYNRGQAHLSLTAIVCDSDLHIPLLGLVDPFSLYPCVFVDISHQVKNTDDV
;
A
#
# COMPACT_ATOMS: atom_id res chain seq x y z
N LYS A 1 -18.10 -22.08 -20.12
CA LYS A 1 -16.72 -22.59 -20.36
C LYS A 1 -15.73 -21.54 -19.88
N ILE A 2 -14.76 -21.89 -19.01
CA ILE A 2 -13.88 -20.91 -18.33
C ILE A 2 -12.85 -20.24 -19.28
N GLY A 3 -12.50 -20.89 -20.39
CA GLY A 3 -11.58 -20.35 -21.40
C GLY A 3 -12.23 -19.74 -22.64
N LEU A 4 -13.52 -19.35 -22.58
CA LEU A 4 -14.24 -18.84 -23.74
C LEU A 4 -13.78 -17.43 -24.16
N THR A 5 -13.38 -16.60 -23.18
CA THR A 5 -12.71 -15.33 -23.43
C THR A 5 -11.20 -15.53 -23.40
N ASP A 6 -10.54 -15.26 -24.52
CA ASP A 6 -9.08 -15.24 -24.69
C ASP A 6 -8.46 -13.88 -24.35
N ILE A 7 -9.25 -12.96 -23.78
CA ILE A 7 -8.85 -11.61 -23.38
C ILE A 7 -8.70 -11.48 -21.86
N ILE A 8 -7.81 -10.59 -21.45
CA ILE A 8 -7.57 -10.20 -20.06
C ILE A 8 -8.72 -9.30 -19.58
N VAL A 9 -9.44 -9.75 -18.55
CA VAL A 9 -10.60 -9.04 -18.00
C VAL A 9 -10.28 -8.21 -16.75
N TRP A 10 -11.30 -7.51 -16.22
CA TRP A 10 -11.20 -6.64 -15.05
C TRP A 10 -10.49 -7.30 -13.86
N ASP A 11 -9.55 -6.57 -13.25
CA ASP A 11 -8.60 -7.03 -12.22
C ASP A 11 -7.67 -8.20 -12.57
N GLU A 12 -7.83 -8.88 -13.72
CA GLU A 12 -6.86 -9.89 -14.18
C GLU A 12 -5.52 -9.26 -14.63
N ALA A 13 -5.56 -8.02 -15.11
CA ALA A 13 -4.35 -7.27 -15.46
C ALA A 13 -3.36 -7.18 -14.29
N HIS A 14 -3.87 -7.04 -13.06
CA HIS A 14 -3.03 -6.99 -11.86
C HIS A 14 -2.40 -8.36 -11.52
N PHE A 15 -3.00 -9.48 -11.94
CA PHE A 15 -2.46 -10.83 -11.67
C PHE A 15 -1.12 -11.08 -12.36
N GLY A 16 -0.95 -10.58 -13.58
CA GLY A 16 0.30 -10.68 -14.32
C GLY A 16 1.46 -10.00 -13.62
N GLN A 17 1.21 -8.76 -13.21
CA GLN A 17 2.20 -7.96 -12.50
C GLN A 17 2.67 -8.65 -11.22
N PHE A 18 1.75 -9.22 -10.43
CA PHE A 18 2.13 -9.98 -9.23
C PHE A 18 2.88 -11.26 -9.59
N GLY A 19 2.42 -12.00 -10.61
CA GLY A 19 3.10 -13.21 -11.10
C GLY A 19 4.57 -12.97 -11.44
N SER A 20 4.86 -11.91 -12.20
CA SER A 20 6.22 -11.53 -12.57
C SER A 20 7.08 -11.18 -11.35
N HIS A 21 6.57 -10.37 -10.43
CA HIS A 21 7.32 -9.95 -9.25
C HIS A 21 7.66 -11.11 -8.31
N TYR A 22 6.72 -12.04 -8.05
CA TYR A 22 6.97 -13.14 -7.12
C TYR A 22 7.67 -14.37 -7.73
N LEU A 23 7.45 -14.69 -9.03
CA LEU A 23 7.98 -15.94 -9.63
C LEU A 23 9.29 -15.76 -10.38
N THR A 24 9.42 -14.68 -11.16
CA THR A 24 10.56 -14.51 -12.06
C THR A 24 11.58 -13.55 -11.48
N ALA A 25 11.12 -12.36 -11.09
CA ALA A 25 12.00 -11.27 -10.78
C ALA A 25 12.42 -11.26 -9.30
N HIS A 26 11.60 -11.87 -8.42
CA HIS A 26 11.73 -11.75 -6.97
C HIS A 26 11.83 -10.28 -6.51
N GLU A 27 11.24 -9.37 -7.28
CA GLU A 27 11.36 -7.93 -7.15
C GLU A 27 10.31 -7.38 -6.18
N PHE A 28 10.77 -6.57 -5.23
CA PHE A 28 9.90 -5.91 -4.29
C PHE A 28 9.02 -4.87 -4.99
N TYR A 29 7.71 -4.96 -4.74
CA TYR A 29 6.73 -3.98 -5.20
C TYR A 29 5.84 -3.57 -4.02
N PHE A 30 5.19 -2.43 -4.16
CA PHE A 30 4.29 -1.89 -3.15
C PHE A 30 2.85 -2.00 -3.63
N ASP A 31 1.94 -2.34 -2.70
CA ASP A 31 0.51 -2.40 -2.94
C ASP A 31 -0.27 -2.10 -1.65
N VAL A 32 -1.47 -1.52 -1.79
CA VAL A 32 -2.35 -1.12 -0.67
C VAL A 32 -2.96 -2.30 0.09
N HIS A 33 -3.04 -3.48 -0.52
CA HIS A 33 -3.64 -4.66 0.07
C HIS A 33 -2.58 -5.58 0.71
N PRO A 34 -2.92 -6.25 1.82
CA PRO A 34 -2.09 -7.30 2.40
C PRO A 34 -1.69 -8.41 1.38
N PRO A 35 -0.58 -9.13 1.62
CA PRO A 35 0.05 -9.94 0.58
C PRO A 35 -0.54 -11.33 0.37
N LEU A 36 -1.33 -11.90 1.30
CA LEU A 36 -1.73 -13.32 1.24
C LEU A 36 -2.56 -13.64 0.00
N GLY A 37 -3.53 -12.78 -0.34
CA GLY A 37 -4.36 -12.99 -1.53
C GLY A 37 -3.51 -13.07 -2.80
N LYS A 38 -2.54 -12.17 -2.93
CA LYS A 38 -1.63 -12.11 -4.09
C LYS A 38 -0.67 -13.30 -4.12
N MET A 39 -0.13 -13.71 -2.97
CA MET A 39 0.71 -14.91 -2.89
C MET A 39 -0.05 -16.18 -3.29
N LEU A 40 -1.34 -16.27 -2.97
CA LEU A 40 -2.19 -17.39 -3.37
C LEU A 40 -2.52 -17.37 -4.88
N VAL A 41 -2.75 -16.20 -5.47
CA VAL A 41 -2.87 -16.05 -6.94
C VAL A 41 -1.60 -16.52 -7.62
N VAL A 42 -0.44 -16.08 -7.12
CA VAL A 42 0.86 -16.47 -7.65
C VAL A 42 1.07 -17.98 -7.53
N LEU A 43 0.70 -18.57 -6.38
CA LEU A 43 0.74 -20.02 -6.18
C LEU A 43 -0.14 -20.76 -7.20
N ALA A 44 -1.34 -20.24 -7.48
CA ALA A 44 -2.21 -20.79 -8.52
C ALA A 44 -1.58 -20.70 -9.92
N GLY A 45 -0.89 -19.59 -10.23
CA GLY A 45 -0.09 -19.43 -11.44
C GLY A 45 1.03 -20.46 -11.54
N LEU A 46 1.83 -20.60 -10.48
CA LEU A 46 2.95 -21.55 -10.42
C LEU A 46 2.47 -23.00 -10.59
N LEU A 47 1.40 -23.40 -9.91
CA LEU A 47 0.80 -24.73 -10.04
C LEU A 47 0.20 -24.98 -11.43
N SER A 48 -0.19 -23.92 -12.14
CA SER A 48 -0.68 -23.99 -13.52
C SER A 48 0.45 -24.04 -14.56
N GLY A 49 1.72 -23.89 -14.14
CA GLY A 49 2.88 -23.88 -15.03
C GLY A 49 3.22 -22.49 -15.60
N TYR A 50 2.66 -21.41 -15.05
CA TYR A 50 3.01 -20.05 -15.46
C TYR A 50 4.38 -19.65 -14.89
N ASN A 51 5.23 -19.09 -15.74
CA ASN A 51 6.63 -18.77 -15.44
C ASN A 51 6.86 -17.31 -15.03
N GLY A 52 5.82 -16.47 -14.98
CA GLY A 52 5.92 -15.06 -14.59
C GLY A 52 6.43 -14.09 -15.67
N THR A 53 6.69 -14.51 -16.90
CA THR A 53 7.35 -13.64 -17.89
C THR A 53 6.42 -12.72 -18.67
N PHE A 54 5.11 -12.95 -18.63
CA PHE A 54 4.13 -12.21 -19.41
C PHE A 54 3.46 -11.10 -18.59
N GLU A 55 3.51 -9.86 -19.07
CA GLU A 55 2.81 -8.71 -18.47
C GLU A 55 1.35 -8.71 -18.93
N PHE A 56 0.39 -8.68 -17.98
CA PHE A 56 -1.03 -8.74 -18.31
C PHE A 56 -1.58 -7.32 -18.47
N LYS A 57 -1.86 -6.91 -19.71
CA LYS A 57 -2.48 -5.63 -20.01
C LYS A 57 -3.97 -5.80 -20.26
N SER A 58 -4.79 -4.93 -19.67
CA SER A 58 -6.24 -5.01 -19.79
C SER A 58 -6.69 -4.96 -21.26
N GLY A 59 -7.54 -5.88 -21.67
CA GLY A 59 -8.07 -5.95 -23.04
C GLY A 59 -7.15 -6.60 -24.08
N GLU A 60 -5.93 -7.00 -23.71
CA GLU A 60 -5.06 -7.77 -24.61
C GLU A 60 -5.41 -9.27 -24.61
N LYS A 61 -5.07 -9.95 -25.71
CA LYS A 61 -5.25 -11.39 -25.85
C LYS A 61 -4.12 -12.17 -25.18
N TYR A 62 -4.46 -13.32 -24.61
CA TYR A 62 -3.48 -14.23 -24.05
C TYR A 62 -2.61 -14.86 -25.15
N PRO A 63 -1.27 -14.88 -24.99
CA PRO A 63 -0.41 -15.69 -25.84
C PRO A 63 -0.55 -17.17 -25.49
N ASP A 64 -0.31 -18.05 -26.47
CA ASP A 64 -0.42 -19.52 -26.31
C ASP A 64 0.49 -20.10 -25.21
N SER A 65 1.53 -19.36 -24.81
CA SER A 65 2.48 -19.75 -23.76
C SER A 65 1.90 -19.62 -22.34
N VAL A 66 0.83 -18.85 -22.14
CA VAL A 66 0.27 -18.57 -20.82
C VAL A 66 -0.90 -19.53 -20.54
N PRO A 67 -0.83 -20.37 -19.49
CA PRO A 67 -1.88 -21.33 -19.16
C PRO A 67 -3.07 -20.66 -18.44
N TYR A 68 -3.66 -19.61 -19.03
CA TYR A 68 -4.70 -18.77 -18.43
C TYR A 68 -5.96 -19.57 -18.07
N VAL A 69 -6.31 -20.60 -18.84
CA VAL A 69 -7.46 -21.48 -18.55
C VAL A 69 -7.24 -22.23 -17.24
N ALA A 70 -6.05 -22.80 -17.03
CA ALA A 70 -5.72 -23.52 -15.80
C ALA A 70 -5.69 -22.58 -14.59
N MET A 71 -5.15 -21.37 -14.76
CA MET A 71 -5.16 -20.33 -13.74
C MET A 71 -6.59 -19.95 -13.32
N ARG A 72 -7.47 -19.69 -14.29
CA ARG A 72 -8.88 -19.38 -14.03
C ARG A 72 -9.62 -20.54 -13.38
N VAL A 73 -9.35 -21.79 -13.78
CA VAL A 73 -9.92 -22.98 -13.11
C VAL A 73 -9.51 -23.01 -11.65
N MET A 74 -8.23 -22.79 -11.34
CA MET A 74 -7.72 -22.77 -9.96
C MET A 74 -8.38 -21.68 -9.11
N MET A 75 -8.58 -20.49 -9.69
CA MET A 75 -9.27 -19.38 -9.01
C MET A 75 -10.78 -19.66 -8.84
N ALA A 76 -11.40 -20.30 -9.83
CA ALA A 76 -12.79 -20.72 -9.77
C ALA A 76 -13.03 -21.81 -8.72
N MET A 77 -12.04 -22.64 -8.39
CA MET A 77 -12.17 -23.67 -7.35
C MET A 77 -12.49 -23.06 -5.98
N PHE A 78 -12.00 -21.86 -5.64
CA PHE A 78 -12.39 -21.16 -4.42
C PHE A 78 -13.89 -20.79 -4.42
N GLY A 79 -14.41 -20.36 -5.57
CA GLY A 79 -15.85 -20.09 -5.76
C GLY A 79 -16.69 -21.36 -5.73
N VAL A 80 -16.23 -22.46 -6.34
CA VAL A 80 -16.91 -23.77 -6.28
C VAL A 80 -16.94 -24.31 -4.85
N ALA A 81 -15.85 -24.17 -4.10
CA ALA A 81 -15.76 -24.58 -2.70
C ALA A 81 -16.69 -23.77 -1.78
N LEU A 82 -17.09 -22.56 -2.20
CA LEU A 82 -18.05 -21.73 -1.47
C LEU A 82 -19.44 -22.38 -1.38
N VAL A 83 -19.87 -23.08 -2.43
CA VAL A 83 -21.21 -23.70 -2.50
C VAL A 83 -21.43 -24.75 -1.38
N PRO A 84 -20.60 -25.81 -1.25
CA PRO A 84 -20.76 -26.76 -0.17
C PRO A 84 -20.52 -26.12 1.19
N LEU A 85 -19.61 -25.14 1.29
CA LEU A 85 -19.33 -24.44 2.54
C LEU A 85 -20.52 -23.61 3.04
N GLY A 86 -21.17 -22.87 2.13
CA GLY A 86 -22.40 -22.13 2.42
C GLY A 86 -23.52 -23.07 2.85
N TRP A 87 -23.67 -24.21 2.17
CA TRP A 87 -24.62 -25.26 2.56
C TRP A 87 -24.35 -25.79 3.97
N TYR A 88 -23.12 -26.23 4.27
CA TYR A 88 -22.78 -26.71 5.60
C TYR A 88 -22.98 -25.64 6.67
N THR A 89 -22.66 -24.38 6.36
CA THR A 89 -22.90 -23.25 7.29
C THR A 89 -24.39 -23.07 7.57
N ALA A 90 -25.24 -23.11 6.55
CA ALA A 90 -26.69 -23.01 6.71
C ALA A 90 -27.27 -24.16 7.55
N VAL A 91 -26.79 -25.40 7.31
CA VAL A 91 -27.17 -26.57 8.10
C VAL A 91 -26.77 -26.40 9.57
N GLU A 92 -25.56 -25.92 9.85
CA GLU A 92 -25.09 -25.68 11.22
C GLU A 92 -25.86 -24.55 11.93
N LEU A 93 -26.38 -23.58 11.16
CA LEU A 93 -27.24 -22.50 11.66
C LEU A 93 -28.71 -22.90 11.81
N GLY A 94 -29.08 -24.14 11.43
CA GLY A 94 -30.47 -24.60 11.45
C GLY A 94 -31.38 -23.89 10.44
N MET A 95 -30.82 -23.29 9.40
CA MET A 95 -31.58 -22.58 8.37
C MET A 95 -32.10 -23.55 7.31
N SER A 96 -33.37 -23.41 6.94
CA SER A 96 -34.03 -24.26 5.93
C SER A 96 -33.86 -23.77 4.49
N LEU A 97 -33.11 -22.68 4.25
CA LEU A 97 -33.13 -21.99 2.96
C LEU A 97 -31.74 -21.58 2.45
N TRP A 98 -31.61 -21.63 1.12
CA TRP A 98 -30.39 -21.44 0.34
C TRP A 98 -30.05 -19.95 0.20
N VAL A 99 -28.82 -19.57 0.55
CA VAL A 99 -28.30 -18.22 0.27
C VAL A 99 -27.05 -18.38 -0.59
N PHE A 100 -27.13 -17.93 -1.85
CA PHE A 100 -25.99 -17.80 -2.75
C PHE A 100 -25.53 -16.35 -2.74
N ILE A 101 -24.24 -16.13 -2.49
CA ILE A 101 -23.61 -14.81 -2.61
C ILE A 101 -22.34 -14.99 -3.44
N LEU A 102 -22.21 -14.21 -4.51
CA LEU A 102 -21.07 -14.27 -5.44
C LEU A 102 -20.56 -12.84 -5.65
N LEU A 103 -19.37 -12.56 -5.11
CA LEU A 103 -18.42 -11.54 -5.59
C LEU A 103 -17.12 -11.55 -4.76
N ASP A 104 -15.99 -11.70 -5.45
CA ASP A 104 -14.62 -11.83 -4.92
C ASP A 104 -14.33 -13.19 -4.24
N SER A 105 -13.89 -14.17 -5.04
CA SER A 105 -13.90 -15.60 -4.68
C SER A 105 -13.00 -15.97 -3.49
N MET A 106 -11.86 -15.30 -3.34
CA MET A 106 -10.92 -15.62 -2.26
C MET A 106 -11.34 -14.98 -0.93
N LEU A 107 -11.69 -13.69 -0.97
CA LEU A 107 -12.18 -12.99 0.22
C LEU A 107 -13.46 -13.66 0.70
N LEU A 108 -14.42 -13.93 -0.18
CA LEU A 108 -15.65 -14.64 0.20
C LEU A 108 -15.37 -16.02 0.75
N PHE A 109 -14.52 -16.82 0.10
CA PHE A 109 -14.19 -18.16 0.58
C PHE A 109 -13.67 -18.12 2.03
N PHE A 110 -12.69 -17.25 2.33
CA PHE A 110 -12.17 -17.16 3.69
C PHE A 110 -13.21 -16.61 4.68
N THR A 111 -14.08 -15.69 4.25
CA THR A 111 -15.13 -15.14 5.13
C THR A 111 -16.23 -16.14 5.46
N PHE A 112 -16.72 -16.91 4.49
CA PHE A 112 -17.67 -18.00 4.74
C PHE A 112 -17.02 -19.12 5.56
N THR A 113 -15.74 -19.40 5.33
CA THR A 113 -15.00 -20.39 6.13
C THR A 113 -14.91 -19.94 7.59
N MET A 114 -14.71 -18.64 7.81
CA MET A 114 -14.67 -18.04 9.14
C MET A 114 -16.02 -18.14 9.85
N VAL A 115 -17.12 -17.81 9.17
CA VAL A 115 -18.47 -17.96 9.71
C VAL A 115 -18.78 -19.43 9.99
N PHE A 116 -18.41 -20.35 9.10
CA PHE A 116 -18.56 -21.78 9.32
C PHE A 116 -17.83 -22.28 10.58
N PHE A 117 -16.58 -21.87 10.77
CA PHE A 117 -15.84 -22.24 11.99
C PHE A 117 -16.45 -21.61 13.23
N LEU A 118 -16.96 -20.39 13.13
CA LEU A 118 -17.68 -19.74 14.23
C LEU A 118 -18.95 -20.50 14.61
N THR A 119 -19.74 -20.96 13.64
CA THR A 119 -20.98 -21.71 13.92
C THR A 119 -20.67 -23.07 14.52
N LYS A 120 -19.64 -23.76 14.03
CA LYS A 120 -19.13 -24.99 14.66
C LYS A 120 -18.66 -24.75 16.09
N PHE A 121 -17.95 -23.65 16.34
CA PHE A 121 -17.55 -23.25 17.68
C PHE A 121 -18.74 -22.95 18.60
N HIS A 122 -19.75 -22.23 18.10
CA HIS A 122 -20.99 -21.95 18.82
C HIS A 122 -21.73 -23.24 19.19
N ASN A 123 -21.83 -24.20 18.27
CA ASN A 123 -22.48 -25.49 18.52
C ASN A 123 -21.78 -26.30 19.63
N GLN A 124 -20.47 -26.07 19.84
CA GLN A 124 -19.69 -26.69 20.91
C GLN A 124 -19.66 -25.89 22.22
N GLN A 125 -20.47 -24.83 22.37
CA GLN A 125 -20.48 -23.97 23.57
C GLN A 125 -20.75 -24.74 24.87
N TYR A 126 -21.57 -25.80 24.81
CA TYR A 126 -21.93 -26.64 25.96
C TYR A 126 -20.83 -27.61 26.39
N GLN A 127 -19.85 -27.88 25.53
CA GLN A 127 -18.69 -28.74 25.80
C GLN A 127 -17.40 -27.91 25.79
N SER A 128 -17.38 -26.87 26.62
CA SER A 128 -16.26 -25.95 26.73
C SER A 128 -14.96 -26.68 27.12
N PHE A 129 -13.84 -26.29 26.48
CA PHE A 129 -12.50 -26.88 26.66
C PHE A 129 -12.32 -28.33 26.16
N SER A 130 -13.27 -28.88 25.40
CA SER A 130 -13.05 -30.11 24.66
C SER A 130 -11.99 -29.93 23.56
N PHE A 131 -11.47 -31.04 23.02
CA PHE A 131 -10.56 -30.99 21.88
C PHE A 131 -11.21 -30.30 20.68
N ASP A 132 -12.47 -30.65 20.37
CA ASP A 132 -13.22 -30.06 19.27
C ASP A 132 -13.45 -28.56 19.50
N TRP A 133 -13.75 -28.15 20.74
CA TRP A 133 -13.92 -26.75 21.09
C TRP A 133 -12.64 -25.93 20.81
N TRP A 134 -11.47 -26.46 21.21
CA TRP A 134 -10.18 -25.82 20.92
C TRP A 134 -9.84 -25.81 19.43
N LEU A 135 -10.13 -26.92 18.73
CA LEU A 135 -9.91 -27.04 17.29
C LEU A 135 -10.70 -25.97 16.53
N TRP A 136 -12.00 -25.87 16.76
CA TRP A 136 -12.85 -24.88 16.08
C TRP A 136 -12.47 -23.45 16.44
N LEU A 137 -12.15 -23.18 17.72
CA LEU A 137 -11.69 -21.86 18.14
C LEU A 137 -10.37 -21.45 17.46
N ALA A 138 -9.39 -22.37 17.38
CA ALA A 138 -8.12 -22.13 16.72
C ALA A 138 -8.30 -21.94 15.20
N LEU A 139 -9.15 -22.76 14.57
CA LEU A 139 -9.48 -22.63 13.15
C LEU A 139 -10.18 -21.29 12.85
N THR A 140 -11.10 -20.83 13.70
CA THR A 140 -11.68 -19.47 13.60
C THR A 140 -10.58 -18.41 13.68
N GLY A 141 -9.65 -18.53 14.62
CA GLY A 141 -8.51 -17.63 14.77
C GLY A 141 -7.60 -17.55 13.53
N ILE A 142 -7.23 -18.72 12.98
CA ILE A 142 -6.43 -18.82 11.75
C ILE A 142 -7.18 -18.19 10.59
N SER A 143 -8.47 -18.51 10.45
CA SER A 143 -9.31 -18.00 9.37
C SER A 143 -9.42 -16.47 9.43
N ILE A 144 -9.62 -15.88 10.60
CA ILE A 144 -9.59 -14.41 10.78
C ILE A 144 -8.24 -13.82 10.33
N GLY A 145 -7.14 -14.45 10.74
CA GLY A 145 -5.80 -14.07 10.28
C GLY A 145 -5.69 -14.10 8.75
N CYS A 146 -6.17 -15.15 8.11
CA CYS A 146 -6.16 -15.26 6.65
C CYS A 146 -7.01 -14.19 5.96
N VAL A 147 -8.25 -13.95 6.41
CA VAL A 147 -9.15 -12.93 5.83
C VAL A 147 -8.49 -11.55 5.91
N THR A 148 -7.97 -11.18 7.08
CA THR A 148 -7.30 -9.88 7.28
C THR A 148 -6.00 -9.75 6.47
N SER A 149 -5.28 -10.85 6.23
CA SER A 149 -4.10 -10.92 5.36
C SER A 149 -4.40 -10.91 3.86
N VAL A 150 -5.66 -11.06 3.44
CA VAL A 150 -6.08 -10.90 2.04
C VAL A 150 -6.46 -9.44 1.77
N LYS A 151 -7.34 -8.86 2.60
CA LYS A 151 -7.81 -7.48 2.43
C LYS A 151 -8.27 -6.90 3.77
N TRP A 152 -8.04 -5.60 3.99
CA TRP A 152 -8.46 -4.93 5.24
C TRP A 152 -9.98 -4.85 5.45
N VAL A 153 -10.78 -5.04 4.39
CA VAL A 153 -12.25 -5.25 4.51
C VAL A 153 -12.57 -6.43 5.44
N GLY A 154 -11.66 -7.40 5.57
CA GLY A 154 -11.72 -8.49 6.54
C GLY A 154 -11.83 -8.08 8.00
N LEU A 155 -11.44 -6.85 8.35
CA LEU A 155 -11.57 -6.32 9.71
C LEU A 155 -13.04 -6.17 10.12
N PHE A 156 -13.97 -5.91 9.19
CA PHE A 156 -15.41 -5.86 9.51
C PHE A 156 -15.94 -7.21 9.98
N ILE A 157 -15.48 -8.28 9.36
CA ILE A 157 -15.91 -9.64 9.69
C ILE A 157 -15.23 -10.09 10.99
N THR A 158 -13.98 -9.68 11.19
CA THR A 158 -13.31 -9.80 12.49
C THR A 158 -14.10 -9.12 13.60
N ALA A 159 -14.66 -7.94 13.34
CA ALA A 159 -15.49 -7.23 14.31
C ALA A 159 -16.76 -8.02 14.66
N LEU A 160 -17.41 -8.68 13.68
CA LEU A 160 -18.57 -9.54 13.92
C LEU A 160 -18.24 -10.68 14.90
N VAL A 161 -17.14 -11.41 14.70
CA VAL A 161 -16.73 -12.47 15.65
C VAL A 161 -16.35 -11.91 17.00
N ARG A 162 -15.74 -10.73 17.05
CA ARG A 162 -15.41 -10.08 18.33
C ARG A 162 -16.66 -9.67 19.08
N ILE A 163 -17.68 -9.13 18.42
CA ILE A 163 -18.97 -8.79 19.04
C ILE A 163 -19.63 -10.05 19.61
N TYR A 164 -19.73 -11.12 18.81
CA TYR A 164 -20.22 -12.42 19.29
C TYR A 164 -19.40 -12.94 20.48
N THR A 165 -18.08 -12.79 20.46
CA THR A 165 -17.21 -13.24 21.55
C THR A 165 -17.44 -12.42 22.83
N ILE A 166 -17.67 -11.11 22.70
CA ILE A 166 -17.98 -10.23 23.83
C ILE A 166 -19.32 -10.64 24.45
N GLU A 167 -20.34 -10.91 23.64
CA GLU A 167 -21.63 -11.44 24.08
C GLU A 167 -21.47 -12.79 24.80
N ASP A 168 -20.76 -13.75 24.20
CA ASP A 168 -20.47 -15.07 24.78
C ASP A 168 -19.78 -14.97 26.15
N LEU A 169 -18.82 -14.05 26.27
CA LEU A 169 -18.09 -13.80 27.52
C LEU A 169 -18.94 -13.06 28.55
N TRP A 170 -19.85 -12.19 28.10
CA TRP A 170 -20.79 -11.46 28.94
C TRP A 170 -21.82 -12.40 29.57
N ASP A 171 -22.42 -13.30 28.78
CA ASP A 171 -23.37 -14.29 29.28
C ASP A 171 -22.70 -15.24 30.28
N LYS A 172 -21.46 -15.67 29.98
CA LYS A 172 -20.65 -16.47 30.90
C LYS A 172 -20.27 -15.72 32.17
N PHE A 173 -20.10 -14.41 32.10
CA PHE A 173 -19.88 -13.60 33.30
C PHE A 173 -21.14 -13.51 34.17
N GLY A 174 -22.32 -13.51 33.56
CA GLY A 174 -23.61 -13.56 34.26
C GLY A 174 -23.92 -14.91 34.93
N ASP A 175 -23.26 -16.01 34.54
CA ASP A 175 -23.47 -17.33 35.13
C ASP A 175 -22.75 -17.47 36.49
N LEU A 176 -23.50 -17.25 37.57
CA LEU A 176 -23.04 -17.38 38.95
C LEU A 176 -22.59 -18.81 39.34
N ARG A 177 -22.89 -19.83 38.52
CA ARG A 177 -22.45 -21.22 38.78
C ARG A 177 -21.02 -21.48 38.34
N MET A 178 -20.46 -20.63 37.48
CA MET A 178 -19.13 -20.83 36.92
C MET A 178 -18.03 -20.31 37.87
N SER A 179 -16.98 -21.11 38.08
CA SER A 179 -15.84 -20.67 38.91
C SER A 179 -15.02 -19.57 38.23
N THR A 180 -14.44 -18.67 39.02
CA THR A 180 -13.54 -17.60 38.52
C THR A 180 -12.36 -18.16 37.72
N ARG A 181 -11.84 -19.33 38.11
CA ARG A 181 -10.76 -20.01 37.38
C ARG A 181 -11.20 -20.40 35.96
N ASN A 182 -12.40 -20.98 35.81
CA ASN A 182 -12.93 -21.33 34.49
C ASN A 182 -13.16 -20.07 33.65
N GLN A 183 -13.64 -18.99 34.27
CA GLN A 183 -13.82 -17.71 33.59
C GLN A 183 -12.50 -17.16 33.04
N ILE A 184 -11.43 -17.18 33.83
CA ILE A 184 -10.08 -16.76 33.36
C ILE A 184 -9.62 -17.64 32.20
N TRP A 185 -9.86 -18.95 32.25
CA TRP A 185 -9.55 -19.85 31.14
C TRP A 185 -10.35 -19.52 29.88
N HIS A 186 -11.64 -19.18 30.02
CA HIS A 186 -12.44 -18.74 28.90
C HIS A 186 -11.81 -17.51 28.25
N TRP A 187 -11.58 -16.44 29.02
CA TRP A 187 -10.94 -15.22 28.53
C TRP A 187 -9.58 -15.49 27.86
N SER A 188 -8.71 -16.23 28.54
CA SER A 188 -7.36 -16.55 28.03
C SER A 188 -7.41 -17.30 26.71
N ALA A 189 -8.29 -18.30 26.58
CA ALA A 189 -8.44 -19.06 25.35
C ALA A 189 -8.89 -18.18 24.17
N ARG A 190 -9.84 -17.26 24.37
CA ARG A 190 -10.28 -16.34 23.30
C ARG A 190 -9.18 -15.35 22.93
N VAL A 191 -8.44 -14.80 23.91
CA VAL A 191 -7.33 -13.89 23.63
C VAL A 191 -6.23 -14.59 22.82
N ILE A 192 -5.84 -15.80 23.21
CA ILE A 192 -4.79 -16.55 22.51
C ILE A 192 -5.24 -16.92 21.08
N CYS A 193 -6.41 -17.54 20.94
CA CYS A 193 -6.85 -18.03 19.62
C CYS A 193 -7.39 -16.93 18.70
N LEU A 194 -8.09 -15.92 19.20
CA LEU A 194 -8.74 -14.92 18.33
C LEU A 194 -7.92 -13.63 18.16
N ILE A 195 -6.96 -13.34 19.05
CA ILE A 195 -6.11 -12.13 18.95
C ILE A 195 -4.67 -12.51 18.63
N VAL A 196 -4.02 -13.35 19.44
CA VAL A 196 -2.60 -13.67 19.23
C VAL A 196 -2.41 -14.44 17.93
N LEU A 197 -3.23 -15.46 17.67
CA LEU A 197 -3.13 -16.26 16.44
C LEU A 197 -3.40 -15.42 15.18
N LEU A 198 -4.36 -14.50 15.24
CA LEU A 198 -4.63 -13.53 14.16
C LEU A 198 -3.37 -12.73 13.84
N ILE A 199 -2.75 -12.12 14.85
CA ILE A 199 -1.53 -11.31 14.69
C ILE A 199 -0.40 -12.17 14.13
N LEU A 200 -0.23 -13.40 14.61
CA LEU A 200 0.81 -14.31 14.13
C LEU A 200 0.63 -14.70 12.66
N VAL A 201 -0.60 -15.02 12.23
CA VAL A 201 -0.88 -15.35 10.82
C VAL A 201 -0.68 -14.13 9.93
N TYR A 202 -1.09 -12.95 10.40
CA TYR A 202 -0.87 -11.69 9.69
C TYR A 202 0.62 -11.39 9.52
N MET A 203 1.39 -11.41 10.61
CA MET A 203 2.85 -11.23 10.56
C MET A 203 3.56 -12.31 9.74
N ALA A 204 3.12 -13.57 9.82
CA ALA A 204 3.68 -14.66 9.02
C ALA A 204 3.49 -14.41 7.51
N SER A 205 2.34 -13.85 7.11
CA SER A 205 2.06 -13.51 5.71
C SER A 205 3.04 -12.45 5.19
N PHE A 206 3.31 -11.40 5.98
CA PHE A 206 4.31 -10.38 5.63
C PHE A 206 5.74 -10.90 5.69
N LYS A 207 6.04 -11.80 6.62
CA LYS A 207 7.36 -12.44 6.69
C LYS A 207 7.63 -13.27 5.44
N LEU A 208 6.65 -14.04 4.98
CA LEU A 208 6.75 -14.77 3.71
C LEU A 208 6.91 -13.82 2.53
N HIS A 209 6.11 -12.74 2.48
CA HIS A 209 6.21 -11.73 1.44
C HIS A 209 7.63 -11.13 1.32
N PHE A 210 8.24 -10.69 2.42
CA PHE A 210 9.62 -10.19 2.42
C PHE A 210 10.69 -11.25 2.16
N MET A 211 10.43 -12.51 2.52
CA MET A 211 11.36 -13.60 2.22
C MET A 211 11.37 -13.97 0.73
N ILE A 212 10.22 -13.87 0.06
CA ILE A 212 10.09 -14.20 -1.37
C ILE A 212 10.59 -13.03 -2.24
N LEU A 213 10.27 -11.79 -1.87
CA LEU A 213 10.64 -10.58 -2.61
C LEU A 213 11.91 -9.95 -2.02
N ASN A 214 13.07 -10.48 -2.41
CA ASN A 214 14.38 -10.07 -1.90
C ASN A 214 15.21 -9.24 -2.90
N HIS A 215 14.69 -8.95 -4.10
CA HIS A 215 15.33 -8.07 -5.08
C HIS A 215 14.71 -6.66 -5.08
N SER A 216 15.47 -5.65 -5.49
CA SER A 216 15.01 -4.26 -5.64
C SER A 216 14.07 -4.18 -6.84
N GLY A 217 12.95 -3.46 -6.67
CA GLY A 217 11.91 -3.31 -7.68
C GLY A 217 11.21 -1.95 -7.54
N PRO A 218 10.21 -1.66 -8.39
CA PRO A 218 9.64 -0.31 -8.53
C PRO A 218 8.96 0.25 -7.28
N GLY A 219 8.58 -0.61 -6.32
CA GLY A 219 7.93 -0.20 -5.07
C GLY A 219 8.88 -0.05 -3.88
N ASP A 220 10.18 -0.30 -4.04
CA ASP A 220 11.15 -0.26 -2.94
C ASP A 220 11.30 1.14 -2.33
N ALA A 221 11.10 2.16 -3.14
CA ALA A 221 11.27 3.56 -2.79
C ALA A 221 10.28 4.05 -1.71
N GLN A 222 9.17 3.34 -1.49
CA GLN A 222 8.23 3.60 -0.38
C GLN A 222 8.65 2.99 0.97
N MET A 223 9.61 2.06 0.97
CA MET A 223 10.15 1.46 2.20
C MET A 223 11.30 2.28 2.76
N SER A 224 11.69 2.06 4.02
CA SER A 224 12.86 2.76 4.58
C SER A 224 14.13 2.50 3.76
N SER A 225 15.05 3.47 3.70
CA SER A 225 16.30 3.30 2.95
C SER A 225 17.16 2.14 3.48
N LEU A 226 17.04 1.85 4.78
CA LEU A 226 17.70 0.69 5.40
C LEU A 226 17.14 -0.64 4.87
N PHE A 227 15.83 -0.73 4.66
CA PHE A 227 15.20 -1.90 4.03
C PHE A 227 15.64 -2.03 2.57
N GLN A 228 15.66 -0.93 1.82
CA GLN A 228 16.09 -0.95 0.43
C GLN A 228 17.56 -1.36 0.26
N ALA A 229 18.43 -0.99 1.20
CA ALA A 229 19.82 -1.43 1.21
C ALA A 229 19.98 -2.94 1.45
N HIS A 230 18.96 -3.61 1.99
CA HIS A 230 18.96 -5.05 2.17
C HIS A 230 18.57 -5.83 0.90
N LEU A 231 17.88 -5.18 -0.05
CA LEU A 231 17.42 -5.81 -1.29
C LEU A 231 18.59 -6.03 -2.28
N VAL A 232 18.60 -7.20 -2.92
CA VAL A 232 19.56 -7.55 -3.97
C VAL A 232 19.28 -6.73 -5.23
N GLY A 233 20.31 -6.20 -5.89
CA GLY A 233 20.15 -5.44 -7.15
C GLY A 233 20.10 -3.92 -7.01
N ASN A 234 20.14 -3.38 -5.79
CA ASN A 234 20.09 -1.94 -5.57
C ASN A 234 21.47 -1.26 -5.75
N ASN A 235 21.63 -0.25 -6.62
CA ASN A 235 22.95 0.36 -6.96
C ASN A 235 23.73 1.05 -5.82
N PHE A 236 23.18 0.97 -4.63
CA PHE A 236 23.61 1.48 -3.36
C PHE A 236 25.02 1.08 -2.87
N TRP A 237 25.69 0.08 -3.43
CA TRP A 237 27.06 -0.28 -3.02
C TRP A 237 28.18 0.54 -3.69
N LYS A 238 27.85 1.39 -4.67
CA LYS A 238 28.84 2.09 -5.50
C LYS A 238 29.36 3.38 -4.88
N ASP A 239 28.70 3.88 -3.84
CA ASP A 239 28.86 5.25 -3.40
C ASP A 239 29.60 5.38 -2.05
N PRO A 240 30.22 6.55 -1.77
CA PRO A 240 30.99 6.76 -0.54
C PRO A 240 30.09 6.96 0.68
N LEU A 241 30.55 6.46 1.84
CA LEU A 241 29.82 6.51 3.12
C LEU A 241 29.57 7.93 3.65
N GLU A 242 30.50 8.85 3.38
CA GLU A 242 30.57 10.16 4.00
C GLU A 242 30.16 11.26 3.02
N VAL A 243 29.33 12.19 3.50
CA VAL A 243 28.84 13.30 2.68
C VAL A 243 29.78 14.49 2.77
N ALA A 244 30.15 15.05 1.63
CA ALA A 244 31.01 16.23 1.51
C ALA A 244 30.32 17.37 0.75
N PHE A 245 30.83 18.59 0.91
CA PHE A 245 30.44 19.70 0.03
C PHE A 245 30.75 19.33 -1.44
N GLY A 246 29.85 19.71 -2.34
CA GLY A 246 29.86 19.33 -3.75
C GLY A 246 29.31 17.93 -4.05
N SER A 247 28.95 17.15 -3.03
CA SER A 247 28.35 15.83 -3.24
C SER A 247 26.95 15.94 -3.82
N LYS A 248 26.66 15.11 -4.83
CA LYS A 248 25.32 14.89 -5.37
C LYS A 248 24.60 13.89 -4.47
N ILE A 249 23.61 14.37 -3.73
CA ILE A 249 22.88 13.63 -2.70
C ILE A 249 21.40 13.47 -3.07
N THR A 250 20.76 12.46 -2.52
CA THR A 250 19.31 12.31 -2.48
C THR A 250 18.87 12.34 -1.03
N LEU A 251 17.89 13.18 -0.72
CA LEU A 251 17.36 13.34 0.62
C LEU A 251 16.03 12.60 0.71
N LYS A 252 15.90 11.70 1.66
CA LYS A 252 14.64 11.01 1.93
C LYS A 252 14.09 11.39 3.28
N ASN A 253 12.78 11.62 3.32
CA ASN A 253 12.09 11.84 4.56
C ASN A 253 11.94 10.52 5.33
N MET A 254 12.31 10.53 6.62
CA MET A 254 12.36 9.35 7.48
C MET A 254 11.03 9.05 8.18
N SER A 255 10.01 9.89 8.00
CA SER A 255 8.67 9.59 8.50
C SER A 255 8.02 8.44 7.74
N TRP A 256 7.01 7.82 8.36
CA TRP A 256 6.31 6.70 7.76
C TRP A 256 5.62 7.11 6.45
N GLY A 257 5.99 6.48 5.34
CA GLY A 257 5.49 6.86 4.01
C GLY A 257 6.17 8.10 3.40
N GLY A 258 7.27 8.57 3.99
CA GLY A 258 8.06 9.68 3.48
C GLY A 258 8.67 9.40 2.09
N GLY A 259 8.65 10.42 1.23
CA GLY A 259 9.22 10.38 -0.12
C GLY A 259 10.64 10.94 -0.20
N LEU A 260 11.21 10.89 -1.41
CA LEU A 260 12.45 11.55 -1.78
C LEU A 260 12.18 13.03 -2.09
N LEU A 261 13.04 13.93 -1.62
CA LEU A 261 12.96 15.35 -1.94
C LEU A 261 13.10 15.53 -3.45
N HIS A 262 12.10 16.15 -4.06
CA HIS A 262 11.93 16.23 -5.50
C HIS A 262 11.62 17.66 -5.93
N SER A 263 12.04 18.02 -7.14
CA SER A 263 11.62 19.28 -7.75
C SER A 263 11.55 19.14 -9.26
N HIS A 264 10.52 19.72 -9.87
CA HIS A 264 10.29 19.69 -11.31
C HIS A 264 9.97 21.10 -11.82
N VAL A 265 10.02 21.32 -13.13
CA VAL A 265 9.96 22.66 -13.75
C VAL A 265 8.65 23.44 -13.50
N GLN A 266 7.56 22.77 -13.16
CA GLN A 266 6.25 23.39 -12.89
C GLN A 266 6.29 24.26 -11.63
N THR A 267 5.53 25.35 -11.66
CA THR A 267 5.45 26.35 -10.58
C THR A 267 4.17 26.22 -9.78
N PHE A 268 4.16 26.74 -8.55
CA PHE A 268 2.94 26.78 -7.74
C PHE A 268 1.88 27.67 -8.42
N PRO A 269 0.60 27.25 -8.47
CA PRO A 269 -0.47 28.05 -9.07
C PRO A 269 -0.90 29.25 -8.21
N ALA A 270 -0.57 29.22 -6.92
CA ALA A 270 -0.82 30.28 -5.95
C ALA A 270 0.36 30.35 -4.97
N GLY A 271 0.44 31.38 -4.14
CA GLY A 271 1.59 31.59 -3.24
C GLY A 271 2.68 32.39 -3.93
N SER A 272 3.92 31.89 -3.91
CA SER A 272 5.06 32.60 -4.52
C SER A 272 5.13 32.51 -6.05
N SER A 273 4.36 31.60 -6.66
CA SER A 273 4.47 31.22 -8.08
C SER A 273 5.88 30.75 -8.49
N GLN A 274 6.68 30.28 -7.53
CA GLN A 274 8.01 29.73 -7.77
C GLN A 274 7.95 28.24 -8.09
N GLN A 275 9.10 27.63 -8.41
CA GLN A 275 9.18 26.20 -8.77
C GLN A 275 8.78 25.32 -7.57
N GLN A 276 7.99 24.29 -7.84
CA GLN A 276 7.47 23.38 -6.83
C GLN A 276 8.58 22.51 -6.25
N VAL A 277 8.54 22.32 -4.94
CA VAL A 277 9.33 21.31 -4.22
C VAL A 277 8.35 20.37 -3.53
N THR A 278 8.57 19.08 -3.73
CA THR A 278 7.66 18.02 -3.31
C THR A 278 8.45 16.83 -2.78
N CYS A 279 7.73 15.83 -2.26
CA CYS A 279 8.28 14.53 -1.98
C CYS A 279 7.70 13.50 -2.96
N TYR A 280 8.57 12.83 -3.70
CA TYR A 280 8.24 11.84 -4.72
C TYR A 280 8.67 10.43 -4.29
N HIS A 281 7.85 9.43 -4.56
CA HIS A 281 8.07 8.06 -4.08
C HIS A 281 8.88 7.19 -5.03
N TYR A 282 9.34 7.67 -6.17
CA TYR A 282 10.12 6.88 -7.11
C TYR A 282 11.48 7.52 -7.37
N LYS A 283 12.47 6.70 -7.75
CA LYS A 283 13.80 7.18 -8.13
C LYS A 283 13.71 7.93 -9.46
N ASP A 284 14.21 9.16 -9.49
CA ASP A 284 14.16 10.08 -10.62
C ASP A 284 15.43 10.96 -10.58
N ASP A 285 15.90 11.42 -11.74
CA ASP A 285 17.03 12.35 -11.84
C ASP A 285 16.72 13.70 -11.15
N ASN A 286 15.44 14.06 -11.04
CA ASN A 286 14.93 15.24 -10.34
C ASN A 286 14.91 15.09 -8.80
N ASN A 287 15.33 13.93 -8.26
CA ASN A 287 15.49 13.75 -6.81
C ASN A 287 16.88 14.14 -6.32
N HIS A 288 17.79 14.50 -7.23
CA HIS A 288 19.16 14.81 -6.90
C HIS A 288 19.33 16.25 -6.46
N TRP A 289 20.17 16.46 -5.45
CA TRP A 289 20.52 17.75 -4.89
C TRP A 289 22.04 17.83 -4.73
N ILE A 290 22.62 19.02 -4.88
CA ILE A 290 24.04 19.24 -4.59
C ILE A 290 24.13 20.08 -3.32
N ALA A 291 24.89 19.59 -2.34
CA ALA A 291 25.19 20.35 -1.14
C ALA A 291 26.34 21.34 -1.42
N LEU A 292 26.04 22.63 -1.44
CA LEU A 292 26.99 23.71 -1.72
C LEU A 292 27.25 24.55 -0.45
N PRO A 293 28.43 25.19 -0.34
CA PRO A 293 28.70 26.16 0.73
C PRO A 293 27.75 27.37 0.62
N PRO A 294 27.54 28.13 1.71
CA PRO A 294 26.69 29.32 1.71
C PRO A 294 27.28 30.42 0.81
N TRP A 295 26.53 31.50 0.60
CA TRP A 295 26.87 32.55 -0.38
C TRP A 295 28.03 33.46 0.05
N ASP A 296 28.30 33.49 1.35
CA ASP A 296 29.37 34.25 2.02
C ASP A 296 30.71 33.50 2.05
N GLU A 297 30.70 32.21 1.76
CA GLU A 297 31.89 31.38 1.63
C GLU A 297 32.35 31.28 0.15
N PRO A 298 33.64 30.98 -0.10
CA PRO A 298 34.13 30.76 -1.46
C PRO A 298 33.37 29.63 -2.16
N GLU A 299 33.17 29.79 -3.48
CA GLU A 299 32.53 28.76 -4.28
C GLU A 299 33.27 27.41 -4.18
N TYR A 300 32.50 26.33 -4.21
CA TYR A 300 33.05 24.98 -4.16
C TYR A 300 33.99 24.74 -5.35
N ASN A 301 35.24 24.38 -5.03
CA ASN A 301 36.26 24.03 -6.01
C ASN A 301 36.56 22.52 -5.95
N PRO A 302 36.29 21.75 -7.02
CA PRO A 302 36.53 20.30 -7.05
C PRO A 302 37.99 19.87 -6.86
N ASN A 303 38.95 20.80 -7.03
CA ASN A 303 40.39 20.52 -6.93
C ASN A 303 40.96 20.74 -5.52
N GLU A 304 40.16 21.28 -4.60
CA GLU A 304 40.56 21.50 -3.21
C GLU A 304 40.36 20.25 -2.35
N GLU A 305 40.90 20.26 -1.13
CA GLU A 305 40.72 19.15 -0.20
C GLU A 305 39.24 18.96 0.15
N LEU A 306 38.82 17.69 0.25
CA LEU A 306 37.45 17.31 0.56
C LEU A 306 37.02 17.86 1.93
N ARG A 307 36.09 18.80 1.93
CA ARG A 307 35.41 19.29 3.13
C ARG A 307 34.14 18.46 3.39
N TYR A 308 34.18 17.63 4.43
CA TYR A 308 33.04 16.84 4.87
C TYR A 308 31.98 17.69 5.59
N LEU A 309 30.71 17.33 5.42
CA LEU A 309 29.60 17.94 6.15
C LEU A 309 29.59 17.50 7.62
N LYS A 310 29.38 18.46 8.51
CA LYS A 310 29.31 18.29 9.96
C LYS A 310 28.00 18.82 10.53
N ASN A 311 27.74 18.49 11.79
CA ASN A 311 26.63 19.07 12.53
C ASN A 311 26.81 20.59 12.65
N SER A 312 25.70 21.32 12.50
CA SER A 312 25.61 22.79 12.49
C SER A 312 26.28 23.48 11.29
N ASP A 313 26.72 22.74 10.27
CA ASP A 313 27.16 23.35 9.01
C ASP A 313 25.98 24.00 8.29
N MET A 314 26.25 25.15 7.67
CA MET A 314 25.30 25.84 6.81
C MET A 314 25.54 25.42 5.37
N ILE A 315 24.47 25.05 4.67
CA ILE A 315 24.51 24.57 3.30
C ILE A 315 23.46 25.26 2.44
N ARG A 316 23.68 25.21 1.13
CA ARG A 316 22.67 25.42 0.11
C ARG A 316 22.42 24.12 -0.61
N LEU A 317 21.16 23.81 -0.88
CA LEU A 317 20.79 22.64 -1.67
C LEU A 317 20.37 23.11 -3.06
N GLN A 318 21.17 22.78 -4.06
CA GLN A 318 20.88 23.13 -5.45
C GLN A 318 20.31 21.93 -6.20
N HIS A 319 19.23 22.15 -6.94
CA HIS A 319 18.63 21.16 -7.81
C HIS A 319 19.35 21.16 -9.18
N PRO A 320 20.13 20.12 -9.55
CA PRO A 320 20.97 20.14 -10.74
C PRO A 320 20.22 20.30 -12.07
N PRO A 321 19.08 19.62 -12.31
CA PRO A 321 18.34 19.78 -13.56
C PRO A 321 17.83 21.20 -13.83
N THR A 322 17.45 21.94 -12.78
CA THR A 322 16.89 23.30 -12.94
C THR A 322 17.82 24.41 -12.47
N MET A 323 18.98 24.06 -11.92
CA MET A 323 20.01 24.96 -11.35
C MET A 323 19.47 25.93 -10.28
N ARG A 324 18.33 25.63 -9.67
CA ARG A 324 17.68 26.47 -8.65
C ARG A 324 18.04 26.02 -7.24
N ASN A 325 17.98 26.93 -6.28
CA ASN A 325 18.28 26.60 -4.88
C ASN A 325 16.99 26.34 -4.10
N LEU A 326 17.08 25.42 -3.14
CA LEU A 326 16.02 25.17 -2.17
C LEU A 326 15.85 26.41 -1.29
N HIS A 327 14.64 26.93 -1.28
CA HIS A 327 14.30 28.22 -0.72
C HIS A 327 13.06 28.11 0.17
N SER A 328 12.97 28.94 1.21
CA SER A 328 11.70 29.15 1.91
C SER A 328 11.51 30.62 2.25
N HIS A 329 10.25 31.01 2.32
CA HIS A 329 9.84 32.40 2.55
C HIS A 329 8.63 32.46 3.48
N VAL A 330 8.31 33.66 3.96
CA VAL A 330 7.17 33.88 4.88
C VAL A 330 5.84 33.90 4.11
N ILE A 331 5.60 32.91 3.25
CA ILE A 331 4.35 32.67 2.52
C ILE A 331 3.76 31.35 3.03
N PRO A 332 2.47 31.27 3.35
CA PRO A 332 1.84 30.03 3.81
C PRO A 332 1.94 28.91 2.77
N ALA A 333 2.17 27.67 3.23
CA ALA A 333 2.24 26.52 2.34
C ALA A 333 0.91 26.26 1.58
N PRO A 334 0.94 25.61 0.40
CA PRO A 334 -0.24 25.40 -0.44
C PRO A 334 -1.40 24.67 0.26
N ILE A 335 -1.11 23.64 1.05
CA ILE A 335 -2.08 22.85 1.81
C ILE A 335 -1.96 23.15 3.30
N THR A 336 -0.77 22.98 3.88
CA THR A 336 -0.56 23.16 5.33
C THR A 336 -0.35 24.64 5.69
N LYS A 337 -1.44 25.41 5.77
CA LYS A 337 -1.42 26.89 5.95
C LYS A 337 -0.71 27.39 7.21
N LEU A 338 -0.51 26.53 8.22
CA LEU A 338 0.24 26.87 9.43
C LEU A 338 1.75 26.95 9.19
N SER A 339 2.26 26.19 8.21
CA SER A 339 3.67 26.13 7.82
C SER A 339 3.98 27.11 6.69
N TYR A 340 5.27 27.35 6.45
CA TYR A 340 5.76 28.14 5.32
C TYR A 340 5.96 27.29 4.07
N GLU A 341 5.75 27.91 2.91
CA GLU A 341 5.99 27.32 1.59
C GLU A 341 7.50 27.11 1.38
N VAL A 342 7.85 25.95 0.83
CA VAL A 342 9.21 25.61 0.37
C VAL A 342 9.17 25.51 -1.15
N SER A 343 10.13 26.14 -1.79
CA SER A 343 10.17 26.30 -3.25
C SER A 343 11.61 26.20 -3.77
N CYS A 344 11.75 26.18 -5.09
CA CYS A 344 13.02 26.33 -5.77
C CYS A 344 13.10 27.71 -6.43
N TYR A 345 14.06 28.53 -6.01
CA TYR A 345 14.17 29.92 -6.47
C TYR A 345 15.56 30.28 -7.01
N ARG A 346 15.56 31.26 -7.92
CA ARG A 346 16.72 31.78 -8.67
C ARG A 346 17.61 30.69 -9.27
N ASN A 347 18.90 30.97 -9.45
CA ASN A 347 19.86 30.14 -10.17
C ASN A 347 21.17 29.97 -9.37
N SER A 348 22.19 29.37 -9.98
CA SER A 348 23.49 29.10 -9.32
C SER A 348 24.33 30.34 -9.00
N THR A 349 24.08 31.48 -9.64
CA THR A 349 24.90 32.70 -9.50
C THR A 349 24.19 33.81 -8.74
N VAL A 350 22.85 33.73 -8.63
CA VAL A 350 22.04 34.73 -7.96
C VAL A 350 21.23 34.01 -6.90
N GLY A 351 21.46 34.34 -5.63
CA GLY A 351 20.66 33.87 -4.52
C GLY A 351 20.62 34.88 -3.39
N ASP A 352 19.96 34.51 -2.31
CA ASP A 352 19.89 35.32 -1.11
C ASP A 352 19.99 34.45 0.15
N ILE A 353 19.97 35.10 1.32
CA ILE A 353 20.12 34.44 2.62
C ILE A 353 18.97 33.46 2.95
N HIS A 354 17.88 33.46 2.17
CA HIS A 354 16.78 32.50 2.33
C HIS A 354 17.03 31.18 1.59
N ASP A 355 18.21 31.01 0.99
CA ASP A 355 18.64 29.71 0.44
C ASP A 355 19.46 28.91 1.47
N HIS A 356 19.72 29.48 2.66
CA HIS A 356 20.62 28.92 3.67
C HIS A 356 19.89 28.00 4.65
N TRP A 357 20.34 26.75 4.69
CA TRP A 357 19.84 25.70 5.56
C TRP A 357 20.94 25.20 6.49
N VAL A 358 20.68 25.20 7.79
CA VAL A 358 21.58 24.66 8.82
C VAL A 358 21.27 23.19 9.01
N VAL A 359 22.31 22.36 8.90
CA VAL A 359 22.22 20.91 9.11
C VAL A 359 22.29 20.60 10.59
N GLU A 360 21.25 19.99 11.15
CA GLU A 360 21.19 19.57 12.55
C GLU A 360 21.16 18.04 12.62
N VAL A 361 22.18 17.44 13.23
CA VAL A 361 22.26 15.99 13.43
C VAL A 361 21.45 15.62 14.67
N VAL A 362 20.41 14.79 14.49
CA VAL A 362 19.57 14.29 15.59
C VAL A 362 20.30 13.16 16.32
N ASP A 363 20.58 12.09 15.57
CA ASP A 363 21.36 10.96 16.02
C ASP A 363 21.82 10.13 14.82
N ASP A 364 22.65 9.14 15.11
CA ASP A 364 23.01 8.10 14.18
C ASP A 364 22.64 6.75 14.77
N VAL A 365 22.02 5.89 13.95
CA VAL A 365 21.55 4.55 14.37
C VAL A 365 22.68 3.70 15.00
N ARG A 366 23.96 4.00 14.71
CA ARG A 366 25.12 3.28 15.23
C ARG A 366 26.03 4.13 16.12
N GLN A 367 26.30 5.39 15.78
CA GLN A 367 27.19 6.25 16.58
C GLN A 367 26.50 6.82 17.83
N GLY A 368 25.17 6.69 17.93
CA GLY A 368 24.39 7.16 19.07
C GLY A 368 23.96 8.62 18.91
N LYS A 369 23.83 9.34 20.02
CA LYS A 369 23.30 10.71 20.05
C LYS A 369 24.16 11.68 19.22
N GLY A 370 23.51 12.69 18.62
CA GLY A 370 24.11 13.61 17.65
C GLY A 370 25.40 14.32 18.08
N GLU A 371 25.63 14.55 19.38
CA GLU A 371 26.87 15.15 19.89
C GLU A 371 28.13 14.31 19.64
N ASN A 372 27.98 12.99 19.51
CA ASN A 372 29.09 12.07 19.26
C ASN A 372 29.34 11.81 17.76
N VAL A 373 28.53 12.41 16.88
CA VAL A 373 28.58 12.19 15.44
C VAL A 373 29.55 13.20 14.81
N ASN A 374 30.79 12.77 14.58
CA ASN A 374 31.82 13.62 13.98
C ASN A 374 31.64 13.81 12.46
N ARG A 375 31.00 12.85 11.78
CA ARG A 375 30.80 12.84 10.32
C ARG A 375 29.40 12.36 10.00
N ILE A 376 28.75 13.02 9.04
CA ILE A 376 27.44 12.63 8.55
C ILE A 376 27.61 11.41 7.63
N HIS A 377 27.00 10.30 8.03
CA HIS A 377 26.99 9.08 7.26
C HIS A 377 25.68 8.93 6.49
N SER A 378 25.79 8.41 5.28
CA SER A 378 24.65 7.96 4.50
C SER A 378 23.79 6.93 5.25
N LEU A 379 22.48 6.95 5.07
CA LEU A 379 21.46 6.03 5.59
C LEU A 379 21.30 5.96 7.13
N THR A 380 22.39 6.06 7.89
CA THR A 380 22.37 5.84 9.35
C THR A 380 22.15 7.12 10.13
N THR A 381 22.63 8.25 9.63
CA THR A 381 22.51 9.55 10.30
C THR A 381 21.15 10.17 9.99
N ARG A 382 20.41 10.55 11.04
CA ARG A 382 19.17 11.32 10.95
C ARG A 382 19.47 12.80 11.09
N LEU A 383 19.07 13.56 10.07
CA LEU A 383 19.31 14.99 9.92
C LEU A 383 17.99 15.76 10.01
N ARG A 384 18.06 17.00 10.47
CA ARG A 384 17.03 18.01 10.30
C ARG A 384 17.66 19.20 9.57
N PHE A 385 16.87 19.87 8.74
CA PHE A 385 17.32 21.09 8.06
C PHE A 385 16.55 22.28 8.63
N ARG A 386 17.27 23.15 9.35
CA ARG A 386 16.71 24.39 9.89
C ARG A 386 17.00 25.54 8.94
N HIS A 387 15.96 26.20 8.46
CA HIS A 387 16.11 27.37 7.62
C HIS A 387 16.67 28.55 8.42
N GLN A 388 17.68 29.25 7.92
CA GLN A 388 18.39 30.28 8.71
C GLN A 388 17.52 31.48 9.10
N VAL A 389 16.75 32.05 8.16
CA VAL A 389 16.02 33.32 8.39
C VAL A 389 14.77 33.15 9.28
N PRO A 390 13.68 32.48 8.86
CA PRO A 390 12.52 32.17 9.71
C PRO A 390 12.79 31.18 10.84
N GLY A 391 13.92 30.45 10.84
CA GLY A 391 14.20 29.44 11.88
C GLY A 391 13.32 28.19 11.83
N CYS A 392 12.55 27.99 10.75
CA CYS A 392 11.65 26.87 10.57
C CYS A 392 12.39 25.59 10.11
N TYR A 393 11.72 24.44 10.18
CA TYR A 393 12.28 23.13 9.87
C TYR A 393 11.67 22.52 8.61
N LEU A 394 12.51 22.01 7.71
CA LEU A 394 12.07 21.29 6.52
C LEU A 394 11.31 20.01 6.91
N SER A 395 10.06 19.90 6.49
CA SER A 395 9.16 18.81 6.87
C SER A 395 8.34 18.31 5.68
N ALA A 396 8.06 17.00 5.68
CA ALA A 396 7.11 16.37 4.77
C ALA A 396 6.12 15.55 5.61
N ALA A 397 4.95 16.13 5.88
CA ALA A 397 3.95 15.60 6.81
C ALA A 397 2.83 14.79 6.10
N ASN A 398 3.14 14.10 5.00
CA ASN A 398 2.20 13.28 4.21
C ASN A 398 0.92 14.01 3.74
N ALA A 399 0.94 15.34 3.67
CA ALA A 399 -0.13 16.11 3.02
C ALA A 399 0.05 16.01 1.49
N PHE A 400 -0.97 15.56 0.76
CA PHE A 400 -0.88 15.40 -0.68
C PHE A 400 -1.25 16.67 -1.42
N LEU A 401 -0.45 17.04 -2.42
CA LEU A 401 -0.77 18.13 -3.33
C LEU A 401 -1.92 17.74 -4.29
N PRO A 402 -2.70 18.71 -4.78
CA PRO A 402 -3.72 18.46 -5.79
C PRO A 402 -3.13 18.06 -7.15
N LEU A 403 -3.99 17.87 -8.17
CA LEU A 403 -3.57 17.47 -9.52
C LEU A 403 -2.48 18.37 -10.12
N TRP A 404 -2.47 19.67 -9.81
CA TRP A 404 -1.44 20.61 -10.27
C TRP A 404 -0.04 20.31 -9.72
N GLY A 405 0.06 19.55 -8.62
CA GLY A 405 1.29 19.07 -7.99
C GLY A 405 1.44 17.55 -8.11
N PHE A 406 0.80 16.95 -9.13
CA PHE A 406 0.93 15.54 -9.50
C PHE A 406 0.63 14.53 -8.37
N LYS A 407 -0.17 14.90 -7.37
CA LYS A 407 -0.44 14.08 -6.17
C LYS A 407 0.82 13.68 -5.39
N GLN A 408 1.87 14.49 -5.48
CA GLN A 408 3.09 14.30 -4.68
C GLN A 408 2.88 14.85 -3.27
N ILE A 409 3.75 14.47 -2.33
CA ILE A 409 3.67 14.96 -0.95
C ILE A 409 4.15 16.41 -0.89
N GLU A 410 3.44 17.25 -0.15
CA GLU A 410 3.81 18.63 0.17
C GLU A 410 5.08 18.66 1.04
N VAL A 411 6.05 19.46 0.61
CA VAL A 411 7.20 19.84 1.44
C VAL A 411 6.94 21.25 1.96
N SER A 412 7.06 21.42 3.28
CA SER A 412 6.81 22.69 3.95
C SER A 412 7.86 22.96 5.02
N CYS A 413 7.92 24.21 5.50
CA CYS A 413 8.83 24.60 6.58
C CYS A 413 8.00 24.87 7.85
N VAL A 414 8.07 23.93 8.81
CA VAL A 414 7.30 23.95 10.07
C VAL A 414 7.96 24.92 11.05
N LYS A 415 7.16 25.79 11.66
CA LYS A 415 7.65 26.86 12.55
C LYS A 415 8.07 26.34 13.92
N ASP A 416 7.39 25.31 14.41
CA ASP A 416 7.62 24.76 15.73
C ASP A 416 8.88 23.88 15.74
N ASN A 417 9.76 24.12 16.71
CA ASN A 417 10.89 23.24 16.95
C ASN A 417 10.49 22.10 17.86
N ASP A 418 9.94 21.04 17.28
CA ASP A 418 9.72 19.76 17.97
C ASP A 418 10.78 18.74 17.53
N PRO A 419 11.80 18.47 18.35
CA PRO A 419 12.82 17.47 18.05
C PRO A 419 12.29 16.04 18.07
N THR A 420 11.05 15.78 18.48
CA THR A 420 10.42 14.45 18.44
C THR A 420 9.63 14.22 17.15
N ASP A 421 9.39 15.27 16.36
CA ASP A 421 8.64 15.18 15.11
C ASP A 421 9.44 14.45 14.03
N SER A 422 9.02 13.21 13.76
CA SER A 422 9.60 12.35 12.73
C SER A 422 9.46 12.90 11.32
N HIS A 423 8.51 13.80 11.04
CA HIS A 423 8.32 14.42 9.73
C HIS A 423 9.43 15.40 9.36
N THR A 424 10.18 15.89 10.34
CA THR A 424 11.34 16.76 10.11
C THR A 424 12.65 15.99 9.90
N TYR A 425 12.64 14.66 10.07
CA TYR A 425 13.83 13.84 9.92
C TYR A 425 14.08 13.49 8.45
N TRP A 426 15.31 13.68 8.03
CA TRP A 426 15.81 13.34 6.71
C TRP A 426 17.03 12.45 6.83
N ASN A 427 17.25 11.58 5.86
CA ASN A 427 18.49 10.84 5.69
C ASN A 427 19.01 11.01 4.26
N VAL A 428 20.32 10.81 4.10
CA VAL A 428 20.99 10.84 2.80
C VAL A 428 21.08 9.42 2.26
N GLU A 429 20.50 9.14 1.09
CA GLU A 429 20.57 7.81 0.46
C GLU A 429 21.84 7.63 -0.39
N ILE A 430 22.98 7.39 0.26
CA ILE A 430 24.28 7.10 -0.40
C ILE A 430 25.02 5.91 0.28
N PRO A 431 24.46 4.71 0.30
CA PRO A 431 25.05 3.58 1.05
C PRO A 431 26.49 3.21 0.68
N PRO A 432 27.19 2.54 1.62
CA PRO A 432 28.56 2.09 1.42
C PRO A 432 28.68 0.69 0.81
N ALA A 433 29.91 0.36 0.42
CA ALA A 433 30.34 -0.86 -0.26
C ALA A 433 30.31 -2.18 0.56
N ASP A 434 29.69 -2.25 1.74
CA ASP A 434 29.70 -3.49 2.54
C ASP A 434 28.33 -3.84 3.17
N PHE A 435 27.73 -4.90 2.63
CA PHE A 435 26.33 -5.32 2.87
C PHE A 435 26.04 -5.85 4.27
N LYS A 436 27.07 -6.22 5.04
CA LYS A 436 26.89 -6.85 6.36
C LYS A 436 26.40 -5.87 7.44
N TYR A 437 26.30 -4.59 7.11
CA TYR A 437 26.05 -3.51 8.07
C TYR A 437 24.58 -3.03 8.16
N PHE A 438 23.63 -3.53 7.36
CA PHE A 438 22.31 -2.89 7.20
C PHE A 438 21.08 -3.80 7.40
N LYS A 439 21.05 -4.68 8.40
CA LYS A 439 19.83 -5.47 8.68
C LYS A 439 18.82 -4.66 9.50
N ALA A 440 17.71 -4.29 8.89
CA ALA A 440 16.54 -3.77 9.58
C ALA A 440 15.81 -4.89 10.34
N PRO A 441 15.27 -4.63 11.54
CA PRO A 441 14.46 -5.61 12.25
C PRO A 441 13.09 -5.74 11.57
N PHE A 442 12.65 -6.99 11.33
CA PHE A 442 11.37 -7.30 10.67
C PHE A 442 10.19 -6.49 11.19
N LEU A 443 10.07 -6.30 12.51
CA LEU A 443 8.96 -5.57 13.11
C LEU A 443 8.90 -4.10 12.67
N ARG A 444 10.06 -3.47 12.47
CA ARG A 444 10.13 -2.08 11.99
C ARG A 444 9.67 -2.00 10.53
N ASP A 445 10.12 -2.92 9.69
CA ASP A 445 9.75 -2.95 8.27
C ASP A 445 8.29 -3.33 8.09
N PHE A 446 7.80 -4.28 8.90
CA PHE A 446 6.40 -4.66 8.97
C PHE A 446 5.52 -3.46 9.35
N TRP A 447 5.88 -2.71 10.39
CA TRP A 447 5.14 -1.50 10.77
C TRP A 447 5.23 -0.43 9.68
N HIS A 448 6.43 -0.23 9.10
CA HIS A 448 6.65 0.73 8.03
C HIS A 448 5.75 0.50 6.84
N LEU A 449 5.71 -0.75 6.37
CA LEU A 449 4.89 -1.12 5.23
C LEU A 449 3.41 -0.93 5.52
N ASN A 450 2.93 -1.35 6.70
CA ASN A 450 1.52 -1.18 7.05
C ASN A 450 1.08 0.29 7.14
N VAL A 451 1.94 1.16 7.68
CA VAL A 451 1.65 2.60 7.68
C VAL A 451 1.69 3.16 6.26
N ALA A 452 2.66 2.76 5.43
CA ALA A 452 2.70 3.16 4.02
C ALA A 452 1.44 2.70 3.26
N MET A 453 0.98 1.46 3.47
CA MET A 453 -0.29 0.94 2.93
C MET A 453 -1.49 1.81 3.35
N MET A 454 -1.54 2.23 4.63
CA MET A 454 -2.61 3.09 5.14
C MET A 454 -2.57 4.48 4.52
N THR A 455 -1.38 5.07 4.43
CA THR A 455 -1.17 6.39 3.81
C THR A 455 -1.55 6.38 2.33
N SER A 456 -1.16 5.34 1.58
CA SER A 456 -1.55 5.18 0.18
C SER A 456 -3.04 4.92 0.02
N ASN A 457 -3.67 4.16 0.92
CA ASN A 457 -5.12 3.96 0.89
C ASN A 457 -5.89 5.27 1.14
N ASN A 458 -5.39 6.11 2.06
CA ASN A 458 -5.96 7.45 2.29
C ASN A 458 -5.76 8.39 1.09
N ALA A 459 -4.75 8.17 0.26
CA ALA A 459 -4.50 8.93 -0.96
C ALA A 459 -5.39 8.52 -2.15
N LEU A 460 -6.13 7.40 -2.04
CA LEU A 460 -7.03 6.89 -3.09
C LEU A 460 -8.40 7.59 -3.15
N VAL A 461 -8.62 8.66 -2.38
CA VAL A 461 -9.87 9.43 -2.44
C VAL A 461 -10.01 10.10 -3.81
N PRO A 462 -11.06 9.78 -4.60
CA PRO A 462 -11.30 10.44 -5.88
C PRO A 462 -11.68 11.91 -5.65
N TYR A 463 -11.27 12.79 -6.57
CA TYR A 463 -11.69 14.19 -6.51
C TYR A 463 -13.18 14.31 -6.87
N PRO A 464 -13.94 15.19 -6.20
CA PRO A 464 -15.36 15.41 -6.51
C PRO A 464 -15.61 15.72 -8.00
N ASP A 465 -14.67 16.40 -8.65
CA ASP A 465 -14.77 16.85 -10.04
C ASP A 465 -14.40 15.76 -11.06
N LYS A 466 -13.80 14.63 -10.63
CA LYS A 466 -13.51 13.49 -11.51
C LYS A 466 -14.68 12.52 -11.45
N HIS A 467 -15.53 12.54 -12.48
CA HIS A 467 -16.53 11.49 -12.66
C HIS A 467 -15.86 10.19 -13.09
N ASP A 468 -15.76 9.25 -12.17
CA ASP A 468 -15.31 7.89 -12.44
C ASP A 468 -16.52 7.02 -12.75
N ILE A 469 -16.68 6.65 -14.02
CA ILE A 469 -17.82 5.84 -14.49
C ILE A 469 -17.84 4.42 -13.88
N LEU A 470 -16.74 4.00 -13.24
CA LEU A 470 -16.56 2.67 -12.67
C LEU A 470 -16.83 2.62 -11.16
N VAL A 471 -17.05 3.76 -10.51
CA VAL A 471 -17.22 3.85 -9.05
C VAL A 471 -18.71 4.03 -8.70
N PRO A 472 -19.42 2.96 -8.29
CA PRO A 472 -20.80 3.07 -7.84
C PRO A 472 -20.88 3.66 -6.42
N ASN A 473 -22.01 4.32 -6.06
CA ASN A 473 -22.21 4.73 -4.68
C ASN A 473 -22.55 3.52 -3.79
N PRO A 474 -22.13 3.50 -2.51
CA PRO A 474 -22.45 2.40 -1.60
C PRO A 474 -23.95 2.15 -1.40
N LEU A 475 -24.78 3.19 -1.51
CA LEU A 475 -26.23 3.07 -1.41
C LEU A 475 -26.87 2.42 -2.65
N ASP A 476 -26.16 2.36 -3.77
CA ASP A 476 -26.64 1.78 -5.01
C ASP A 476 -26.48 0.24 -5.05
N TRP A 477 -25.64 -0.33 -4.16
CA TRP A 477 -25.31 -1.75 -4.17
C TRP A 477 -26.49 -2.68 -3.81
N PRO A 478 -27.32 -2.39 -2.78
CA PRO A 478 -28.41 -3.29 -2.41
C PRO A 478 -29.59 -3.28 -3.40
N TRP A 479 -29.69 -2.23 -4.23
CA TRP A 479 -30.87 -1.98 -5.05
C TRP A 479 -30.67 -2.31 -6.53
N ASP A 480 -29.48 -2.83 -6.90
CA ASP A 480 -29.01 -2.99 -8.27
C ASP A 480 -29.28 -1.72 -9.09
N ALA A 481 -28.30 -0.83 -9.20
CA ALA A 481 -28.43 0.34 -10.06
C ALA A 481 -28.50 -0.06 -11.55
N GLY A 482 -29.66 -0.55 -11.98
CA GLY A 482 -30.28 -0.12 -13.23
C GLY A 482 -30.52 1.38 -13.12
N TYR A 483 -29.50 2.16 -13.48
CA TYR A 483 -29.64 3.60 -13.64
C TYR A 483 -30.77 3.86 -14.65
N ASN A 484 -31.77 4.63 -14.23
CA ASN A 484 -33.02 4.87 -14.95
C ASN A 484 -32.83 5.19 -16.44
N ARG A 485 -33.73 4.58 -17.24
CA ARG A 485 -34.05 4.82 -18.67
C ARG A 485 -33.49 6.14 -19.24
N GLY A 486 -32.53 6.04 -20.18
CA GLY A 486 -32.20 7.14 -21.09
C GLY A 486 -30.76 7.19 -21.61
N GLN A 487 -29.79 6.62 -20.89
CA GLN A 487 -28.37 6.63 -21.30
C GLN A 487 -27.67 5.26 -21.19
N ALA A 488 -28.43 4.21 -20.88
CA ALA A 488 -27.96 2.85 -20.59
C ALA A 488 -27.58 2.03 -21.84
N HIS A 489 -26.73 2.58 -22.71
CA HIS A 489 -26.03 1.78 -23.72
C HIS A 489 -24.50 1.79 -23.54
N LEU A 490 -23.95 2.59 -22.61
CA LEU A 490 -22.50 2.81 -22.49
C LEU A 490 -21.94 2.77 -21.06
N SER A 491 -22.76 2.55 -20.03
CA SER A 491 -22.40 2.86 -18.63
C SER A 491 -22.06 1.67 -17.73
N LEU A 492 -22.00 0.45 -18.27
CA LEU A 492 -21.43 -0.75 -17.61
C LEU A 492 -20.53 -1.54 -18.58
N THR A 493 -20.10 -0.87 -19.65
CA THR A 493 -19.37 -1.43 -20.78
C THR A 493 -18.02 -0.73 -20.90
N ALA A 494 -17.03 -1.26 -20.20
CA ALA A 494 -15.62 -1.07 -20.50
C ALA A 494 -14.95 -2.42 -20.16
N ILE A 495 -14.52 -3.31 -21.05
CA ILE A 495 -14.16 -3.28 -22.47
C ILE A 495 -14.38 -4.71 -23.00
N VAL A 496 -15.07 -4.88 -24.13
CA VAL A 496 -14.70 -5.84 -25.20
C VAL A 496 -15.17 -5.21 -26.52
N CYS A 497 -14.30 -4.45 -27.18
CA CYS A 497 -14.47 -4.13 -28.59
C CYS A 497 -13.54 -5.05 -29.37
N ASP A 498 -13.98 -6.30 -29.63
CA ASP A 498 -13.75 -7.01 -30.90
C ASP A 498 -14.47 -8.37 -31.01
N SER A 499 -15.49 -8.64 -30.20
CA SER A 499 -16.38 -9.81 -30.35
C SER A 499 -17.61 -9.63 -29.46
N ASP A 500 -18.76 -10.13 -29.90
CA ASP A 500 -20.12 -9.96 -29.33
C ASP A 500 -20.34 -10.50 -27.89
N LEU A 501 -19.31 -10.61 -27.05
CA LEU A 501 -19.40 -11.14 -25.70
C LEU A 501 -19.15 -10.07 -24.63
N HIS A 502 -20.22 -9.64 -23.97
CA HIS A 502 -20.17 -8.76 -22.80
C HIS A 502 -20.25 -9.56 -21.50
N ILE A 503 -19.35 -9.30 -20.55
CA ILE A 503 -19.35 -9.92 -19.21
C ILE A 503 -19.72 -8.84 -18.17
N PRO A 504 -21.01 -8.69 -17.82
CA PRO A 504 -21.43 -7.77 -16.76
C PRO A 504 -21.19 -8.37 -15.37
N LEU A 505 -20.92 -7.50 -14.40
CA LEU A 505 -20.79 -7.84 -12.99
C LEU A 505 -22.07 -7.38 -12.26
N LEU A 506 -23.12 -8.21 -12.29
CA LEU A 506 -24.42 -7.90 -11.68
C LEU A 506 -24.86 -9.01 -10.73
N GLY A 507 -25.54 -8.63 -9.64
CA GLY A 507 -26.20 -9.57 -8.74
C GLY A 507 -27.41 -10.23 -9.41
N LEU A 508 -27.86 -11.36 -8.85
CA LEU A 508 -29.17 -11.91 -9.22
C LEU A 508 -30.26 -11.05 -8.56
N VAL A 509 -31.01 -10.31 -9.38
CA VAL A 509 -32.13 -9.44 -8.97
C VAL A 509 -33.25 -10.24 -8.26
N ASP A 510 -33.36 -11.54 -8.52
CA ASP A 510 -34.31 -12.42 -7.85
C ASP A 510 -33.73 -13.84 -7.61
N PRO A 511 -33.21 -14.13 -6.40
CA PRO A 511 -32.73 -15.47 -6.06
C PRO A 511 -33.85 -16.49 -5.80
N PHE A 512 -35.12 -16.07 -5.80
CA PHE A 512 -36.27 -16.94 -5.49
C PHE A 512 -37.06 -17.42 -6.72
N SER A 513 -36.80 -16.88 -7.90
CA SER A 513 -37.42 -17.29 -9.16
C SER A 513 -36.67 -18.46 -9.81
N LEU A 514 -36.91 -19.68 -9.33
CA LEU A 514 -36.52 -20.92 -10.00
C LEU A 514 -37.48 -21.23 -11.15
N TYR A 515 -37.31 -20.56 -12.29
CA TYR A 515 -37.78 -21.07 -13.59
C TYR A 515 -36.57 -21.51 -14.42
N PRO A 516 -36.66 -22.61 -15.20
CA PRO A 516 -35.53 -23.09 -15.98
C PRO A 516 -35.24 -22.08 -17.09
N CYS A 517 -34.20 -21.26 -16.91
CA CYS A 517 -33.65 -20.45 -18.00
C CYS A 517 -33.01 -21.40 -19.02
N VAL A 518 -33.81 -21.82 -19.99
CA VAL A 518 -33.36 -22.27 -21.29
C VAL A 518 -32.56 -21.11 -21.89
N PHE A 519 -31.28 -21.35 -22.20
CA PHE A 519 -30.52 -20.47 -23.08
C PHE A 519 -31.27 -20.38 -24.41
N VAL A 520 -31.98 -19.27 -24.64
CA VAL A 520 -32.50 -18.96 -25.96
C VAL A 520 -31.34 -18.33 -26.73
N ASP A 521 -30.82 -19.11 -27.67
CA ASP A 521 -29.85 -18.69 -28.66
C ASP A 521 -30.46 -17.59 -29.54
N ILE A 522 -30.12 -16.32 -29.28
CA ILE A 522 -30.52 -15.20 -30.15
C ILE A 522 -29.47 -15.08 -31.26
N SER A 523 -29.41 -16.08 -32.12
CA SER A 523 -28.64 -16.05 -33.36
C SER A 523 -29.56 -16.20 -34.57
N HIS A 524 -30.75 -15.56 -34.59
CA HIS A 524 -31.57 -15.45 -35.81
C HIS A 524 -32.77 -14.50 -35.64
N GLN A 525 -32.55 -13.18 -35.73
CA GLN A 525 -33.59 -12.22 -36.15
C GLN A 525 -32.93 -10.97 -36.77
N VAL A 526 -32.29 -11.16 -37.94
CA VAL A 526 -32.18 -10.07 -38.93
C VAL A 526 -33.05 -10.49 -40.09
N LYS A 527 -34.27 -9.95 -40.17
CA LYS A 527 -35.07 -9.90 -41.39
C LYS A 527 -36.03 -8.72 -41.31
N ASN A 528 -35.80 -7.79 -42.23
CA ASN A 528 -36.68 -6.80 -42.83
C ASN A 528 -38.05 -6.59 -42.19
N THR A 529 -38.35 -5.33 -41.89
CA THR A 529 -39.49 -4.64 -42.51
C THR A 529 -39.23 -3.13 -42.51
N ASP A 530 -39.11 -2.59 -43.73
CA ASP A 530 -39.47 -1.22 -44.06
C ASP A 530 -40.92 -0.93 -43.60
N ASP A 531 -41.18 0.30 -43.15
CA ASP A 531 -42.30 1.17 -43.55
C ASP A 531 -42.74 2.17 -42.45
N VAL A 532 -42.81 3.44 -42.90
CA VAL A 532 -43.42 4.68 -42.33
C VAL A 532 -42.70 5.42 -41.23
#